data_AF-A0A534A743-F1
#
_entry.id   AF-A0A534A743-F1
#
_cell.length_a   1.000
_cell.length_b   1.000
_cell.length_c   1.000
_cell.angle_alpha   90.00
_cell.angle_beta   90.00
_cell.angle_gamma   90.00
#
_symmetry.space_group_name_H-M   'P 1'
#
loop_
_entity.id
_entity.type
_entity.pdbx_description
1 polymer ?
#
loop_
_entity_poly.entity_id
_entity_poly.type
_entity_poly.pdbx_seq_one_letter_code
_entity_poly.pdbx_strand_id
1 'polypeptide(L)'
;MPDWIGYRWLIERFGLTVTQALRTETVIGSTRATVSDGTTGRRTVLEQLRPEPTLAGHLSFALKHEGVHLEALSRLFAVAPAAEVEDWIRREPTGRYARRTGFLYECLT
;
A
#
# COMPACT_ATOMS: atom_id res chain seq x y z
N MET A 1 16.07 -7.67 -8.17
CA MET A 1 14.58 -7.63 -8.21
C MET A 1 14.17 -6.16 -8.16
N PRO A 2 13.02 -5.76 -8.72
CA PRO A 2 12.56 -4.38 -8.67
C PRO A 2 12.36 -3.92 -7.21
N ASP A 3 12.66 -2.67 -6.91
CA ASP A 3 12.53 -2.09 -5.57
C ASP A 3 11.12 -1.52 -5.38
N TRP A 4 10.19 -2.41 -5.07
CA TRP A 4 8.77 -2.10 -4.98
C TRP A 4 8.40 -1.32 -3.72
N ILE A 5 7.42 -0.44 -3.86
CA ILE A 5 6.76 0.26 -2.74
C ILE A 5 5.23 0.14 -2.88
N GLY A 6 4.47 0.68 -1.93
CA GLY A 6 3.00 0.64 -1.96
C GLY A 6 2.42 -0.78 -1.84
N TYR A 7 1.33 -1.06 -2.57
CA TYR A 7 0.64 -2.35 -2.51
C TYR A 7 1.54 -3.52 -2.89
N ARG A 8 2.42 -3.34 -3.89
CA ARG A 8 3.26 -4.45 -4.36
C ARG A 8 4.21 -4.93 -3.26
N TRP A 9 4.81 -3.99 -2.52
CA TRP A 9 5.64 -4.31 -1.37
C TRP A 9 4.84 -4.99 -0.24
N LEU A 10 3.60 -4.54 0.03
CA LEU A 10 2.74 -5.15 1.04
C LEU A 10 2.36 -6.59 0.66
N ILE A 11 2.04 -6.83 -0.61
CA ILE A 11 1.75 -8.16 -1.14
C ILE A 11 2.94 -9.09 -0.95
N GLU A 12 4.15 -8.64 -1.27
CA GLU A 12 5.37 -9.44 -1.12
C GLU A 12 5.74 -9.68 0.35
N ARG A 13 5.68 -8.64 1.20
CA ARG A 13 6.00 -8.74 2.64
C ARG A 13 5.07 -9.71 3.37
N PHE A 14 3.77 -9.68 3.07
CA PHE A 14 2.77 -10.51 3.75
C PHE A 14 2.42 -11.79 2.99
N GLY A 15 3.09 -12.09 1.87
CA GLY A 15 2.86 -13.31 1.09
C GLY A 15 1.43 -13.39 0.53
N LEU A 16 0.83 -12.26 0.17
CA LEU A 16 -0.57 -12.20 -0.25
C LEU A 16 -0.74 -12.80 -1.65
N THR A 17 -1.72 -13.68 -1.81
CA THR A 17 -2.22 -14.03 -3.14
C THR A 17 -3.32 -13.04 -3.50
N VAL A 18 -3.19 -12.33 -4.61
CA VAL A 18 -4.19 -11.37 -5.11
C VAL A 18 -4.54 -11.74 -6.56
N THR A 19 -5.83 -11.81 -6.85
CA THR A 19 -6.35 -12.23 -8.16
C THR A 19 -6.49 -11.06 -9.10
N GLN A 20 -6.98 -9.92 -8.59
CA GLN A 20 -7.09 -8.67 -9.32
C GLN A 20 -5.71 -8.05 -9.52
N ALA A 21 -5.44 -7.62 -10.74
CA ALA A 21 -4.22 -6.89 -11.04
C ALA A 21 -4.22 -5.51 -10.35
N LEU A 22 -3.06 -5.12 -9.83
CA LEU A 22 -2.88 -3.77 -9.31
C LEU A 22 -3.02 -2.76 -10.46
N ARG A 23 -3.87 -1.75 -10.27
CA ARG A 23 -4.03 -0.65 -11.25
C ARG A 23 -2.73 0.11 -11.48
N THR A 24 -1.94 0.30 -10.42
CA THR A 24 -0.63 0.94 -10.47
C THR A 24 0.32 0.20 -9.56
N GLU A 25 1.44 -0.27 -10.09
CA GLU A 25 2.58 -0.76 -9.32
C GLU A 25 3.66 0.32 -9.26
N THR A 26 4.13 0.68 -8.07
CA THR A 26 5.16 1.71 -7.91
C THR A 26 6.52 1.13 -7.52
N VAL A 27 7.55 1.54 -8.26
CA VAL A 27 8.96 1.14 -8.04
C VAL A 27 9.82 2.36 -7.79
N ILE A 28 10.88 2.20 -7.00
CA ILE A 28 11.93 3.21 -6.85
C ILE A 28 12.91 3.11 -8.03
N GLY A 29 13.30 4.27 -8.58
CA GLY A 29 14.30 4.36 -9.63
C GLY A 29 14.95 5.74 -9.74
N SER A 30 15.92 5.86 -10.63
CA SER A 30 16.72 7.08 -10.83
C SER A 30 16.02 8.17 -11.63
N THR A 31 14.98 7.82 -12.40
CA THR A 31 14.22 8.76 -13.23
C THR A 31 12.73 8.52 -13.09
N ARG A 32 11.94 9.59 -12.98
CA ARG A 32 10.48 9.49 -12.93
C ARG A 32 9.93 9.04 -14.27
N ALA A 33 9.10 8.01 -14.26
CA ALA A 33 8.44 7.50 -15.45
C ALA A 33 7.07 6.92 -15.08
N THR A 34 6.12 7.01 -16.01
CA THR A 34 4.82 6.34 -15.89
C THR A 34 4.56 5.63 -17.20
N VAL A 35 4.32 4.32 -17.12
CA VAL A 35 3.95 3.48 -18.27
C VAL A 35 2.60 2.84 -17.93
N SER A 36 1.61 2.96 -18.80
CA SER A 36 0.29 2.38 -18.58
C SER A 36 -0.33 1.96 -19.91
N ASP A 37 -1.11 0.88 -19.89
CA ASP A 37 -1.89 0.37 -21.02
C ASP A 37 -3.37 0.83 -20.97
N GLY A 38 -3.70 1.76 -20.07
CA GLY A 38 -5.07 2.24 -19.83
C GLY A 38 -5.83 1.47 -18.75
N THR A 39 -5.39 0.26 -18.39
CA THR A 39 -6.01 -0.56 -17.34
C THR A 39 -5.08 -0.73 -16.15
N THR A 40 -3.82 -1.08 -16.41
CA THR A 40 -2.76 -1.22 -15.41
C THR A 40 -1.57 -0.35 -15.79
N GLY A 41 -0.63 -0.20 -14.87
CA GLY A 41 0.57 0.57 -15.15
C GLY A 41 1.64 0.43 -14.09
N ARG A 42 2.83 0.87 -14.47
CA ARG A 42 3.98 1.00 -13.60
C ARG A 42 4.38 2.46 -13.47
N ARG A 43 4.60 2.87 -12.22
CA ARG A 43 5.12 4.19 -11.89
C ARG A 43 6.50 4.06 -11.28
N THR A 44 7.48 4.76 -11.83
CA THR A 44 8.81 4.90 -11.25
C THR A 44 8.89 6.23 -10.50
N VAL A 45 9.23 6.18 -9.22
CA VAL A 45 9.42 7.36 -8.37
C VAL A 45 10.85 7.41 -7.83
N LEU A 46 11.27 8.61 -7.42
CA LEU A 46 12.61 8.82 -6.87
C LEU A 46 12.69 8.35 -5.42
N GLU A 47 13.91 8.09 -4.95
CA GLU A 47 14.23 7.67 -3.57
C GLU A 47 13.57 8.54 -2.49
N GLN A 48 13.44 9.84 -2.73
CA GLN A 48 12.80 10.79 -1.81
C GLN A 48 11.32 10.49 -1.49
N LEU A 49 10.65 9.68 -2.32
CA LEU A 49 9.27 9.25 -2.10
C LEU A 49 9.18 7.88 -1.43
N ARG A 50 10.31 7.26 -1.04
CA ARG A 50 10.32 6.00 -0.33
C ARG A 50 9.57 6.14 1.00
N PRO A 51 8.50 5.35 1.23
CA PRO A 51 7.88 5.29 2.55
C PRO A 51 8.79 4.58 3.54
N GLU A 52 8.59 4.82 4.83
CA GLU A 52 9.19 3.95 5.86
C GLU A 52 8.81 2.49 5.59
N PRO A 53 9.72 1.52 5.81
CA PRO A 53 9.51 0.10 5.52
C PRO A 53 8.60 -0.58 6.57
N THR A 54 7.45 0.04 6.85
CA THR A 54 6.44 -0.35 7.82
C THR A 54 5.09 -0.55 7.13
N LEU A 55 4.14 -1.23 7.80
CA LEU A 55 2.78 -1.39 7.26
C LEU A 55 2.15 -0.01 7.05
N ALA A 56 2.24 0.87 8.05
CA ALA A 56 1.73 2.23 8.01
C ALA A 56 2.32 3.06 6.86
N GLY A 57 3.63 3.01 6.67
CA GLY A 57 4.32 3.77 5.63
C GLY A 57 3.88 3.36 4.22
N HIS A 58 3.98 2.06 3.90
CA HIS A 58 3.61 1.56 2.58
C HIS A 58 2.10 1.63 2.31
N LEU A 59 1.26 1.39 3.32
CA LEU A 59 -0.20 1.47 3.15
C LEU A 59 -0.67 2.92 2.99
N SER A 60 -0.08 3.86 3.73
CA SER A 60 -0.32 5.31 3.52
C SER A 60 0.08 5.73 2.11
N PHE A 61 1.25 5.28 1.64
CA PHE A 61 1.71 5.55 0.28
C PHE A 61 0.72 5.01 -0.75
N ALA A 62 0.32 3.74 -0.61
CA ALA A 62 -0.60 3.07 -1.52
C ALA A 62 -1.95 3.80 -1.59
N LEU A 63 -2.56 4.09 -0.44
CA LEU A 63 -3.85 4.80 -0.37
C LEU A 63 -3.78 6.23 -0.95
N LYS A 64 -2.62 6.89 -0.86
CA LYS A 64 -2.38 8.24 -1.37
C LYS A 64 -2.14 8.26 -2.88
N HIS A 65 -1.37 7.31 -3.40
CA HIS A 65 -0.79 7.38 -4.74
C HIS A 65 -1.29 6.31 -5.71
N GLU A 66 -1.68 5.14 -5.20
CA GLU A 66 -2.15 3.99 -6.00
C GLU A 66 -3.67 3.83 -5.91
N GLY A 67 -4.30 4.39 -4.87
CA GLY A 67 -5.74 4.39 -4.66
C GLY A 67 -6.19 3.27 -3.72
N VAL A 68 -7.48 2.95 -3.76
CA VAL A 68 -8.06 1.86 -2.96
C VAL A 68 -8.09 0.59 -3.79
N HIS A 69 -7.50 -0.49 -3.27
CA HIS A 69 -7.56 -1.82 -3.87
C HIS A 69 -8.18 -2.81 -2.89
N LEU A 70 -9.49 -3.05 -3.00
CA LEU A 70 -10.28 -3.76 -1.98
C LEU A 70 -9.81 -5.19 -1.72
N GLU A 71 -9.47 -5.97 -2.76
CA GLU A 71 -8.98 -7.35 -2.56
C GLU A 71 -7.67 -7.37 -1.77
N ALA A 72 -6.65 -6.62 -2.22
CA ALA A 72 -5.37 -6.49 -1.51
C ALA A 72 -5.55 -6.02 -0.06
N LEU A 73 -6.45 -5.06 0.21
CA LEU A 73 -6.74 -4.60 1.57
C LEU A 73 -7.38 -5.69 2.43
N SER A 74 -8.41 -6.37 1.93
CA SER A 74 -9.08 -7.46 2.65
C SER A 74 -8.12 -8.62 2.95
N ARG A 75 -7.30 -9.02 1.97
CA ARG A 75 -6.26 -10.06 2.15
C ARG A 75 -5.18 -9.61 3.12
N LEU A 76 -4.75 -8.35 3.07
CA LEU A 76 -3.78 -7.79 3.99
C LEU A 76 -4.32 -7.82 5.43
N PHE A 77 -5.54 -7.35 5.65
CA PHE A 77 -6.13 -7.28 7.00
C PHE A 77 -6.40 -8.67 7.61
N ALA A 78 -6.61 -9.69 6.78
CA ALA A 78 -6.75 -11.06 7.25
C ALA A 78 -5.46 -11.68 7.83
N VAL A 79 -4.27 -11.14 7.47
CA VAL A 79 -2.98 -11.72 7.89
C VAL A 79 -2.08 -10.75 8.64
N ALA A 80 -2.28 -9.44 8.48
CA ALA A 80 -1.52 -8.43 9.19
C ALA A 80 -1.84 -8.50 10.70
N PRO A 81 -0.85 -8.37 11.60
CA PRO A 81 -1.13 -8.29 13.02
C PRO A 81 -2.03 -7.10 13.34
N ALA A 82 -3.19 -7.35 13.97
CA ALA A 82 -4.12 -6.29 14.37
C ALA A 82 -3.43 -5.19 15.18
N ALA A 83 -2.47 -5.58 16.03
CA ALA A 83 -1.64 -4.67 16.81
C ALA A 83 -0.87 -3.65 15.95
N GLU A 84 -0.36 -4.01 14.76
CA GLU A 84 0.33 -3.05 13.87
C GLU A 84 -0.63 -1.95 13.39
N VAL A 85 -1.89 -2.30 13.11
CA VAL A 85 -2.93 -1.36 12.67
C VAL A 85 -3.40 -0.50 13.84
N GLU A 86 -3.68 -1.10 15.00
CA GLU A 86 -4.08 -0.37 16.21
C GLU A 86 -3.01 0.61 16.68
N ASP A 87 -1.75 0.18 16.73
CA ASP A 87 -0.64 1.03 17.14
C ASP A 87 -0.41 2.17 16.17
N TRP A 88 -0.65 1.96 14.87
CA TRP A 88 -0.62 3.06 13.91
C TRP A 88 -1.75 4.07 14.18
N ILE A 89 -3.00 3.60 14.34
CA ILE A 89 -4.14 4.48 14.62
C ILE A 89 -3.93 5.26 15.92
N ARG A 90 -3.39 4.62 16.97
CA ARG A 90 -3.11 5.25 18.26
C ARG A 90 -2.00 6.31 18.16
N ARG A 91 -0.97 6.08 17.34
CA ARG A 91 0.10 7.05 17.10
C ARG A 91 -0.36 8.25 16.28
N GLU A 92 -1.27 8.03 15.34
CA GLU A 92 -1.77 9.06 14.42
C GLU A 92 -3.30 9.23 14.48
N PRO A 93 -3.89 9.62 15.62
CA PRO A 93 -5.35 9.64 15.81
C PRO A 93 -6.07 10.62 14.87
N THR A 94 -5.38 11.68 14.44
CA THR A 94 -5.89 12.66 13.48
C THR A 94 -5.38 12.41 12.05
N GLY A 95 -4.56 11.39 11.84
CA GLY A 95 -3.97 11.05 10.55
C GLY A 95 -5.02 10.60 9.56
N ARG A 96 -5.10 11.27 8.39
CA ARG A 96 -6.08 10.95 7.35
C ARG A 96 -6.02 9.47 6.93
N TYR A 97 -4.81 8.93 6.73
CA TYR A 97 -4.62 7.55 6.28
C TYR A 97 -4.78 6.53 7.42
N ALA A 98 -4.38 6.87 8.64
CA ALA A 98 -4.63 6.04 9.82
C ALA A 98 -6.14 5.84 10.05
N ARG A 99 -6.93 6.93 10.10
CA ARG A 99 -8.39 6.86 10.25
C ARG A 99 -9.07 6.11 9.10
N ARG A 100 -8.62 6.35 7.86
CA ARG A 100 -9.16 5.62 6.70
C ARG A 100 -8.84 4.13 6.78
N THR A 101 -7.65 3.77 7.26
CA THR A 101 -7.27 2.37 7.47
C THR A 101 -8.13 1.73 8.54
N GLY A 102 -8.38 2.39 9.68
CA GLY A 102 -9.29 1.89 10.71
C GLY A 102 -10.69 1.61 10.17
N PHE A 103 -11.28 2.56 9.44
CA PHE A 103 -12.58 2.34 8.79
C PHE A 103 -12.56 1.17 7.80
N LEU A 104 -11.54 1.08 6.94
CA LEU A 104 -11.42 0.00 5.97
C LEU A 104 -11.19 -1.36 6.63
N TYR A 105 -10.45 -1.39 7.74
CA TYR A 105 -10.22 -2.60 8.53
C TYR A 105 -11.54 -3.12 9.08
N GLU A 106 -12.31 -2.27 9.76
CA GLU A 106 -13.63 -2.61 10.31
C GLU A 106 -14.65 -3.03 9.24
N CYS A 107 -14.53 -2.54 8.01
CA CYS A 107 -15.46 -2.87 6.92
C CYS A 107 -15.10 -4.16 6.15
N LEU A 108 -13.85 -4.60 6.21
CA LEU A 108 -13.32 -5.71 5.40
C LEU A 108 -12.94 -6.94 6.24
N THR A 109 -13.10 -6.87 7.56
CA THR A 109 -12.93 -7.96 8.53
C THR A 109 -14.22 -8.15 9.31
#